data_AF-A0A7S4JQ20-F1
#
_entry.id   AF-A0A7S4JQ20-F1
#
_cell.length_a   1.000
_cell.length_b   1.000
_cell.length_c   1.000
_cell.angle_alpha   90.00
_cell.angle_beta   90.00
_cell.angle_gamma   90.00
#
_symmetry.space_group_name_H-M   'P 1'
#
loop_
_entity.id
_entity.type
_entity.pdbx_description
1 polymer ?
#
loop_
_entity_poly.entity_id
_entity_poly.type
_entity_poly.pdbx_seq_one_letter_code
_entity_poly.pdbx_strand_id
1 'polypeptide(L)'
;EVEKSESRVEGVKEESDGEGEEADGKKKRNFVPSSTLAVSYLLRFADEAGRMDVNKALSLGVPKGPLLGQLKAGKSVTLTCGTIVEPQDCVEDAVEGPLIGIWFCPDVSSITKLAERMKVGEVPPPPLKSPHTSKPKKKKLALVIHMSSNHEEYEDNEGKSDEE
;
A
#
# COMPACT_ATOMS: atom_id res chain seq x y z
N GLU A 1 -9.00 -36.76 5.04
CA GLU A 1 -9.03 -36.33 6.45
C GLU A 1 -8.63 -34.86 6.45
N VAL A 2 -9.54 -33.92 6.26
CA VAL A 2 -10.45 -33.30 7.24
C VAL A 2 -9.78 -33.10 8.60
N GLU A 3 -9.23 -31.92 8.82
CA GLU A 3 -9.31 -31.31 10.15
C GLU A 3 -9.60 -29.83 10.01
N LYS A 4 -10.77 -29.47 10.52
CA LYS A 4 -11.45 -28.18 10.47
C LYS A 4 -11.36 -27.65 11.90
N SER A 5 -10.62 -26.56 12.14
CA SER A 5 -10.59 -25.89 13.43
C SER A 5 -11.38 -24.58 13.34
N GLU A 6 -12.70 -24.69 13.54
CA GLU A 6 -13.57 -23.55 13.79
C GLU A 6 -13.51 -23.20 15.28
N SER A 7 -12.99 -22.02 15.63
CA SER A 7 -13.13 -21.46 16.97
C SER A 7 -14.47 -20.70 17.07
N ARG A 8 -15.35 -21.27 17.89
CA ARG A 8 -16.65 -20.77 18.33
C ARG A 8 -16.47 -19.52 19.18
N VAL A 9 -17.03 -18.39 18.76
CA VAL A 9 -17.24 -17.21 19.63
C VAL A 9 -18.71 -17.14 19.96
N GLU A 10 -18.99 -17.12 21.26
CA GLU A 10 -20.32 -17.20 21.86
C GLU A 10 -21.17 -15.95 21.57
N GLY A 11 -22.44 -16.19 21.27
CA GLY A 11 -23.41 -15.14 20.97
C GLY A 11 -23.78 -14.35 22.22
N VAL A 12 -23.63 -13.02 22.14
CA VAL A 12 -24.27 -12.08 23.04
C VAL A 12 -25.71 -11.89 22.55
N LYS A 13 -26.65 -12.05 23.48
CA LYS A 13 -28.09 -11.97 23.27
C LYS A 13 -28.50 -10.49 23.34
N GLU A 14 -28.98 -9.92 22.25
CA GLU A 14 -29.66 -8.62 22.28
C GLU A 14 -31.17 -8.85 22.41
N GLU A 15 -31.76 -8.27 23.46
CA GLU A 15 -33.20 -8.26 23.72
C GLU A 15 -33.88 -7.23 22.82
N SER A 16 -35.00 -7.62 22.22
CA SER A 16 -35.86 -6.78 21.40
C SER A 16 -37.11 -6.39 22.21
N ASP A 17 -37.33 -5.10 22.40
CA ASP A 17 -38.63 -4.56 22.80
C ASP A 17 -39.07 -3.48 21.81
N GLY A 18 -40.30 -3.61 21.33
CA GLY A 18 -41.03 -2.51 20.68
C GLY A 18 -41.79 -2.89 19.41
N GLU A 19 -43.00 -3.43 19.57
CA GLU A 19 -44.04 -3.36 18.55
C GLU A 19 -44.52 -1.92 18.38
N GLY A 20 -44.79 -1.51 17.14
CA GLY A 20 -45.38 -0.21 16.81
C GLY A 20 -45.82 -0.15 15.35
N GLU A 21 -47.07 0.25 15.17
CA GLU A 21 -47.97 0.04 14.03
C GLU A 21 -47.59 0.70 12.69
N GLU A 22 -48.34 0.25 11.68
CA GLU A 22 -48.34 0.61 10.27
C GLU A 22 -48.69 2.10 10.04
N ALA A 23 -47.83 2.81 9.30
CA ALA A 23 -48.20 4.03 8.58
C ALA A 23 -47.42 4.06 7.26
N ASP A 24 -48.17 4.27 6.18
CA ASP A 24 -47.71 4.38 4.79
C ASP A 24 -46.71 5.52 4.63
N GLY A 25 -45.44 5.16 4.53
CA GLY A 25 -44.33 6.07 4.32
C GLY A 25 -43.13 5.22 3.98
N LYS A 26 -42.52 5.46 2.81
CA LYS A 26 -41.31 4.75 2.37
C LYS A 26 -40.22 4.89 3.43
N LYS A 27 -40.15 3.92 4.36
CA LYS A 27 -39.08 3.78 5.34
C LYS A 27 -37.80 3.62 4.52
N LYS A 28 -37.00 4.69 4.42
CA LYS A 28 -35.60 4.60 3.99
C LYS A 28 -34.98 3.62 4.97
N ARG A 29 -34.83 2.37 4.55
CA ARG A 29 -34.14 1.38 5.37
C ARG A 29 -32.75 1.96 5.59
N ASN A 30 -32.45 2.36 6.81
CA ASN A 30 -31.10 2.67 7.21
C ASN A 30 -30.28 1.45 6.80
N PHE A 31 -29.50 1.60 5.74
CA PHE A 31 -28.54 0.57 5.38
C PHE A 31 -27.51 0.64 6.49
N VAL A 32 -27.71 -0.16 7.53
CA VAL A 32 -26.69 -0.49 8.50
C VAL A 32 -25.93 -1.62 7.79
N PRO A 33 -24.82 -1.34 7.09
CA PRO A 33 -24.09 -2.44 6.52
C PRO A 33 -23.59 -3.31 7.67
N SER A 34 -24.13 -4.52 7.75
CA SER A 34 -23.60 -5.60 8.57
C SER A 34 -22.11 -5.72 8.25
N SER A 35 -21.27 -5.39 9.23
CA SER A 35 -19.80 -5.44 9.21
C SER A 35 -19.17 -5.23 7.81
N THR A 36 -19.23 -4.00 7.27
CA THR A 36 -18.56 -3.74 5.99
C THR A 36 -17.06 -3.95 6.14
N LEU A 37 -16.54 -4.94 5.44
CA LEU A 37 -15.12 -5.14 5.30
C LEU A 37 -14.54 -3.94 4.53
N ALA A 38 -13.82 -3.04 5.21
CA ALA A 38 -13.07 -1.97 4.57
C ALA A 38 -11.70 -2.50 4.11
N VAL A 39 -11.50 -2.60 2.79
CA VAL A 39 -10.25 -3.12 2.19
C VAL A 39 -9.46 -1.99 1.57
N SER A 40 -8.20 -1.86 1.99
CA SER A 40 -7.25 -0.89 1.43
C SER A 40 -6.04 -1.60 0.86
N TYR A 41 -5.43 -1.03 -0.18
CA TYR A 41 -4.27 -1.60 -0.86
C TYR A 41 -3.06 -0.68 -0.74
N LEU A 42 -1.89 -1.28 -0.57
CA LEU A 42 -0.60 -0.60 -0.69
C LEU A 42 0.16 -1.21 -1.87
N LEU A 43 0.26 -0.45 -2.95
CA LEU A 43 0.97 -0.85 -4.16
C LEU A 43 2.44 -0.47 -3.97
N ARG A 44 3.31 -1.46 -4.11
CA ARG A 44 4.76 -1.29 -4.01
C ARG A 44 5.40 -1.64 -5.34
N PHE A 45 6.00 -0.65 -5.96
CA PHE A 45 6.74 -0.84 -7.19
C PHE A 45 8.17 -1.29 -6.90
N ALA A 46 8.70 -2.12 -7.78
CA ALA A 46 10.10 -2.54 -7.74
C ALA A 46 11.02 -1.34 -7.97
N ASP A 47 12.21 -1.38 -7.38
CA ASP A 47 13.23 -0.37 -7.63
C ASP A 47 13.78 -0.56 -9.04
N GLU A 48 14.03 0.55 -9.72
CA GLU A 48 14.69 0.52 -11.03
C GLU A 48 16.19 0.44 -10.84
N ALA A 49 16.82 -0.48 -11.56
CA ALA A 49 18.27 -0.64 -11.53
C ALA A 49 18.95 0.62 -12.10
N GLY A 50 20.06 1.01 -11.48
CA GLY A 50 20.86 2.12 -11.96
C GLY A 50 21.35 1.89 -13.39
N ARG A 51 21.45 2.98 -14.16
CA ARG A 51 22.00 2.91 -15.51
C ARG A 51 23.50 2.66 -15.44
N MET A 52 23.98 1.72 -16.24
CA MET A 52 25.42 1.48 -16.40
C MET A 52 25.99 2.39 -17.51
N ASP A 53 27.05 3.11 -17.17
CA ASP A 53 27.93 3.77 -18.12
C ASP A 53 29.03 2.81 -18.59
N VAL A 54 28.78 2.21 -19.76
CA VAL A 54 29.70 1.25 -20.37
C VAL A 54 31.02 1.91 -20.78
N ASN A 55 31.01 3.19 -21.19
CA ASN A 55 32.23 3.88 -21.59
C ASN A 55 33.14 4.13 -20.39
N LYS A 56 32.54 4.53 -19.26
CA LYS A 56 33.27 4.67 -18.00
C LYS A 56 33.85 3.35 -17.54
N ALA A 57 33.08 2.26 -17.57
CA ALA A 57 33.59 0.93 -17.24
C ALA A 57 34.76 0.48 -18.13
N LEU A 58 34.67 0.75 -19.45
CA LEU A 58 35.76 0.45 -20.39
C LEU A 58 37.00 1.28 -20.11
N SER A 59 36.84 2.56 -19.74
CA SER A 59 37.97 3.43 -19.37
C SER A 59 38.68 3.00 -18.08
N LEU A 60 37.97 2.29 -17.20
CA LEU A 60 38.53 1.66 -16.00
C LEU A 60 39.20 0.30 -16.28
N GLY A 61 39.23 -0.14 -17.55
CA GLY A 61 39.87 -1.39 -17.97
C GLY A 61 38.96 -2.62 -17.88
N VAL A 62 37.65 -2.46 -17.63
CA VAL A 62 36.71 -3.58 -17.63
C VAL A 62 36.42 -4.00 -19.06
N PRO A 63 36.75 -5.25 -19.47
CA PRO A 63 36.50 -5.71 -20.83
C PRO A 63 35.00 -5.91 -21.08
N LYS A 64 34.59 -5.79 -22.35
CA LYS A 64 33.22 -6.15 -22.76
C LYS A 64 32.97 -7.63 -22.47
N GLY A 65 31.82 -7.95 -21.88
CA GLY A 65 31.42 -9.32 -21.59
C GLY A 65 30.83 -9.51 -20.20
N PRO A 66 30.97 -10.71 -19.60
CA PRO A 66 30.32 -11.06 -18.33
C PRO A 66 30.66 -10.15 -17.15
N LEU A 67 31.85 -9.53 -17.15
CA LEU A 67 32.29 -8.63 -16.08
C LEU A 67 31.44 -7.37 -15.98
N LEU A 68 30.99 -6.80 -17.11
CA LEU A 68 30.02 -5.71 -17.10
C LEU A 68 28.67 -6.17 -16.51
N GLY A 69 28.25 -7.40 -16.79
CA GLY A 69 27.05 -7.97 -16.18
C GLY A 69 27.15 -8.11 -14.65
N GLN A 70 28.33 -8.45 -14.14
CA GLN A 70 28.58 -8.54 -12.70
C GLN A 70 28.52 -7.16 -12.03
N LEU A 71 29.15 -6.16 -12.62
CA LEU A 71 29.07 -4.77 -12.12
C LEU A 71 27.62 -4.27 -12.15
N LYS A 72 26.87 -4.54 -13.22
CA LYS A 72 25.44 -4.19 -13.30
C LYS A 72 24.59 -4.93 -12.28
N ALA A 73 25.01 -6.11 -11.82
CA ALA A 73 24.36 -6.84 -10.75
C ALA A 73 24.81 -6.41 -9.34
N GLY A 74 25.57 -5.31 -9.22
CA GLY A 74 26.05 -4.81 -7.94
C GLY A 74 27.21 -5.61 -7.35
N LYS A 75 27.93 -6.41 -8.15
CA LYS A 75 29.11 -7.17 -7.71
C LYS A 75 30.38 -6.48 -8.17
N SER A 76 31.31 -6.25 -7.25
CA SER A 76 32.65 -5.76 -7.59
C SER A 76 33.40 -6.79 -8.42
N VAL A 77 34.24 -6.30 -9.34
CA VAL A 77 35.01 -7.13 -10.26
C VAL A 77 36.48 -6.87 -10.07
N THR A 78 37.26 -7.93 -9.92
CA THR A 78 38.72 -7.87 -9.90
C THR A 78 39.27 -8.10 -11.32
N LEU A 79 40.01 -7.13 -11.83
CA LEU A 79 40.70 -7.22 -13.12
C LEU A 79 41.98 -8.05 -13.01
N THR A 80 42.49 -8.51 -14.15
CA THR A 80 43.74 -9.28 -14.22
C THR A 80 44.97 -8.49 -13.77
N CYS A 81 44.90 -7.15 -13.81
CA CYS A 81 45.93 -6.26 -13.26
C CYS A 81 45.88 -6.12 -11.73
N GLY A 82 44.93 -6.78 -11.05
CA GLY A 82 44.74 -6.70 -9.60
C GLY A 82 43.87 -5.52 -9.14
N THR A 83 43.48 -4.61 -10.03
CA THR A 83 42.55 -3.51 -9.72
C THR A 83 41.15 -4.05 -9.47
N ILE A 84 40.51 -3.59 -8.39
CA ILE A 84 39.10 -3.88 -8.09
C ILE A 84 38.28 -2.69 -8.58
N VAL A 85 37.29 -2.96 -9.42
CA VAL A 85 36.30 -1.98 -9.89
C VAL A 85 34.99 -2.22 -9.16
N GLU A 86 34.45 -1.18 -8.53
CA GLU A 86 33.17 -1.26 -7.83
C GLU A 86 32.01 -0.84 -8.74
N PRO A 87 30.79 -1.38 -8.53
CA PRO A 87 29.61 -0.97 -9.29
C PRO A 87 29.40 0.55 -9.28
N GLN A 88 29.63 1.21 -8.15
CA GLN A 88 29.45 2.66 -7.96
C GLN A 88 30.36 3.49 -8.87
N ASP A 89 31.46 2.91 -9.38
CA ASP A 89 32.36 3.61 -10.29
C ASP A 89 31.75 3.78 -11.68
N CYS A 90 30.79 2.94 -12.09
CA CYS A 90 30.26 2.93 -13.45
C CYS A 90 28.75 2.67 -13.57
N VAL A 91 28.06 2.46 -12.46
CA VAL A 91 26.60 2.25 -12.38
C VAL A 91 26.02 3.34 -11.49
N GLU A 92 25.01 4.03 -12.00
CA GLU A 92 24.26 5.01 -11.22
C GLU A 92 23.55 4.36 -10.03
N ASP A 93 23.12 5.17 -9.07
CA ASP A 93 22.30 4.68 -7.97
C ASP A 93 20.96 4.14 -8.48
N ALA A 94 20.47 3.09 -7.85
CA ALA A 94 19.12 2.58 -8.11
C ALA A 94 18.06 3.63 -7.75
N VAL A 95 17.01 3.72 -8.56
CA VAL A 95 15.89 4.61 -8.31
C VAL A 95 14.82 3.85 -7.55
N GLU A 96 14.40 4.39 -6.40
CA GLU A 96 13.38 3.76 -5.58
C GLU A 96 12.03 3.72 -6.29
N GLY A 97 11.43 2.55 -6.38
CA GLY A 97 10.09 2.38 -6.92
C GLY A 97 9.05 3.03 -6.00
N PRO A 98 8.04 3.73 -6.55
CA PRO A 98 7.04 4.45 -5.76
C PRO A 98 6.21 3.53 -4.86
N LEU A 99 5.63 4.13 -3.82
CA LEU A 99 4.55 3.54 -3.02
C LEU A 99 3.25 4.29 -3.30
N ILE A 100 2.19 3.57 -3.63
CA ILE A 100 0.86 4.15 -3.85
C ILE A 100 -0.13 3.51 -2.89
N GLY A 101 -0.85 4.33 -2.13
CA GLY A 101 -1.93 3.88 -1.25
C GLY A 101 -3.29 4.05 -1.92
N ILE A 102 -4.11 3.01 -1.90
CA ILE A 102 -5.53 3.08 -2.24
C ILE A 102 -6.29 2.78 -0.96
N TRP A 103 -6.95 3.79 -0.40
CA TRP A 103 -7.62 3.71 0.88
C TRP A 103 -9.13 3.77 0.69
N PHE A 104 -9.81 2.71 1.09
CA PHE A 104 -11.26 2.71 1.19
C PHE A 104 -11.65 2.99 2.64
N CYS A 105 -12.13 4.21 2.86
CA CYS A 105 -12.49 4.73 4.17
C CYS A 105 -13.92 5.27 4.10
N PRO A 106 -14.93 4.40 4.25
CA PRO A 106 -16.34 4.81 4.14
C PRO A 106 -16.76 5.71 5.30
N ASP A 107 -16.08 5.64 6.45
CA ASP A 107 -16.39 6.36 7.67
C ASP A 107 -15.11 6.72 8.46
N VAL A 108 -15.24 7.59 9.47
CA VAL A 108 -14.13 8.07 10.31
C VAL A 108 -13.50 6.97 11.16
N SER A 109 -14.27 5.97 11.61
CA SER A 109 -13.75 4.83 12.39
C SER A 109 -12.83 3.95 11.54
N SER A 110 -13.16 3.78 10.25
CA SER A 110 -12.31 3.07 9.28
C SER A 110 -10.94 3.74 9.10
N ILE A 111 -10.86 5.07 9.10
CA ILE A 111 -9.59 5.82 8.98
C ILE A 111 -8.68 5.56 10.19
N THR A 112 -9.21 5.65 11.40
CA THR A 112 -8.44 5.43 12.63
C THR A 112 -7.88 4.01 12.69
N LYS A 113 -8.71 3.00 12.39
CA LYS A 113 -8.29 1.59 12.33
C LYS A 113 -7.21 1.35 11.28
N LEU A 114 -7.31 1.99 10.11
CA LEU A 114 -6.30 1.90 9.06
C LEU A 114 -4.98 2.55 9.49
N ALA A 115 -5.04 3.75 10.09
CA ALA A 115 -3.86 4.46 10.58
C ALA A 115 -3.12 3.67 11.66
N GLU A 116 -3.84 2.99 12.55
CA GLU A 116 -3.28 2.09 13.56
C GLU A 116 -2.57 0.90 12.90
N ARG A 117 -3.22 0.20 11.96
CA ARG A 117 -2.61 -0.92 11.23
C ARG A 117 -1.36 -0.53 10.45
N MET A 118 -1.35 0.66 9.86
CA MET A 118 -0.17 1.19 9.16
C MET A 118 1.02 1.44 10.09
N LYS A 119 0.79 1.74 11.37
CA LYS A 119 1.86 1.88 12.38
C LYS A 119 2.42 0.53 12.82
N VAL A 120 1.56 -0.48 12.91
CA VAL A 120 1.92 -1.81 13.45
C VAL A 120 2.75 -2.63 12.45
N GLY A 121 2.77 -2.28 11.16
CA GLY A 121 3.64 -2.93 10.17
C GLY A 121 3.38 -4.44 10.07
N GLU A 122 2.11 -4.82 10.17
CA GLU A 122 1.66 -6.15 10.62
C GLU A 122 2.01 -7.31 9.68
N VAL A 123 2.51 -7.02 8.47
CA VAL A 123 3.08 -8.02 7.57
C VAL A 123 4.27 -7.42 6.82
N PRO A 124 5.49 -7.98 6.95
CA PRO A 124 6.61 -7.55 6.11
C PRO A 124 6.24 -7.82 4.65
N PRO A 125 6.37 -6.82 3.76
CA PRO A 125 6.05 -7.02 2.35
C PRO A 125 6.95 -8.13 1.79
N PRO A 126 6.44 -8.95 0.85
CA PRO A 126 7.28 -9.92 0.17
C PRO A 126 8.49 -9.19 -0.45
N PRO A 127 9.69 -9.81 -0.40
CA PRO A 127 10.87 -9.18 -0.94
C PRO A 127 10.67 -8.95 -2.44
N LEU A 128 10.67 -7.68 -2.84
CA LEU A 128 10.83 -7.35 -4.25
C LEU A 128 12.27 -7.70 -4.61
N LYS A 129 12.45 -8.42 -5.73
CA LYS A 129 13.78 -8.70 -6.27
C LYS A 129 14.43 -7.38 -6.66
N SER A 130 15.15 -6.73 -5.74
CA SER A 130 16.01 -5.61 -6.10
C SER A 130 17.31 -6.21 -6.65
N PRO A 131 17.70 -5.89 -7.89
CA PRO A 131 18.98 -6.33 -8.43
C PRO A 131 20.17 -5.69 -7.71
N HIS A 132 19.94 -4.70 -6.84
CA HIS A 132 20.97 -3.97 -6.12
C HIS A 132 20.80 -4.05 -4.60
N THR A 133 21.93 -4.21 -3.92
CA THR A 133 22.12 -4.24 -2.46
C THR A 133 22.05 -2.85 -1.84
N SER A 134 21.13 -1.99 -2.31
CA SER A 134 20.96 -0.70 -1.65
C SER A 134 20.37 -0.93 -0.25
N LYS A 135 20.94 -0.27 0.77
CA LYS A 135 20.44 -0.36 2.14
C LYS A 135 18.94 0.00 2.15
N PRO A 136 18.09 -0.73 2.88
CA PRO A 136 16.66 -0.44 2.92
C PRO A 136 16.43 0.98 3.43
N LYS A 137 15.93 1.85 2.57
CA LYS A 137 15.52 3.22 2.91
C LYS A 137 14.02 3.25 3.22
N LYS A 138 13.61 4.18 4.09
CA LYS A 138 12.18 4.42 4.36
C LYS A 138 11.53 5.02 3.12
N LYS A 139 10.76 4.22 2.39
CA LYS A 139 10.00 4.69 1.21
C LYS A 139 8.89 5.66 1.62
N LYS A 140 8.75 6.76 0.88
CA LYS A 140 7.64 7.72 1.02
C LYS A 140 6.46 7.32 0.14
N LEU A 141 5.24 7.64 0.55
CA LEU A 141 4.05 7.53 -0.30
C LEU A 141 4.13 8.59 -1.40
N ALA A 142 4.03 8.16 -2.66
CA ALA A 142 4.02 9.04 -3.83
C ALA A 142 2.60 9.54 -4.14
N LEU A 143 1.60 8.70 -3.92
CA LEU A 143 0.20 9.00 -4.20
C LEU A 143 -0.72 8.29 -3.20
N VAL A 144 -1.79 8.97 -2.80
CA VAL A 144 -2.88 8.41 -2.04
C VAL A 144 -4.18 8.63 -2.80
N ILE A 145 -4.90 7.55 -3.07
CA ILE A 145 -6.25 7.57 -3.61
C ILE A 145 -7.20 7.26 -2.46
N HIS A 146 -8.03 8.24 -2.11
CA HIS A 146 -9.03 8.10 -1.06
C HIS A 146 -10.40 7.84 -1.68
N MET A 147 -11.03 6.73 -1.30
CA MET A 147 -12.38 6.36 -1.71
C MET A 147 -13.32 6.49 -0.52
N SER A 148 -14.07 7.59 -0.48
CA SER A 148 -15.11 7.86 0.51
C SER A 148 -16.50 7.67 -0.08
N SER A 149 -17.46 7.29 0.77
CA SER A 149 -18.88 7.32 0.40
C SER A 149 -19.34 8.77 0.28
N ASN A 150 -19.99 9.14 -0.83
CA ASN A 150 -20.70 10.42 -0.91
C ASN A 150 -21.92 10.32 0.02
N HIS A 151 -21.82 10.90 1.21
CA HIS A 151 -23.00 11.35 1.92
C HIS A 151 -23.19 12.82 1.59
N GLU A 152 -24.00 13.09 0.55
CA GLU A 152 -24.65 14.39 0.43
C GLU A 152 -25.65 14.48 1.57
N GLU A 153 -25.24 15.04 2.70
CA GLU A 153 -26.17 15.57 3.69
C GLU A 153 -26.80 16.83 3.07
N TYR A 154 -27.91 16.66 2.35
CA TYR A 154 -28.85 17.75 2.14
C TYR A 154 -29.48 18.03 3.50
N GLU A 155 -29.02 19.08 4.18
CA GLU A 155 -29.79 19.68 5.24
C GLU A 155 -31.06 20.25 4.59
N ASP A 156 -32.19 19.58 4.80
CA ASP A 156 -33.52 20.11 4.54
C ASP A 156 -33.69 21.32 5.47
N ASN A 157 -33.28 22.49 4.98
CA ASN A 157 -33.59 23.76 5.59
C ASN A 157 -35.06 24.05 5.26
N GLU A 158 -35.99 23.39 5.98
CA GLU A 158 -37.39 23.76 5.96
C GLU A 158 -37.48 25.21 6.46
N GLY A 159 -37.58 26.11 5.48
CA GLY A 159 -37.79 27.52 5.67
C GLY A 159 -39.03 27.72 6.53
N LYS A 160 -38.78 28.20 7.74
CA LYS A 160 -39.76 28.91 8.55
C LYS A 160 -40.28 30.08 7.71
N SER A 161 -41.40 29.86 7.05
CA SER A 161 -42.22 30.93 6.50
C SER A 161 -43.20 31.30 7.60
N ASP A 162 -42.91 32.43 8.24
CA ASP A 162 -43.88 33.16 9.02
C ASP A 162 -45.03 33.57 8.07
N GLU A 163 -46.22 33.01 8.28
CA GLU A 163 -47.47 33.58 7.75
C GLU A 163 -48.15 34.38 8.87
N GLU A 164 -48.28 35.69 8.57
CA GLU A 164 -49.14 36.76 9.10
C GLU A 164 -49.98 36.55 10.37
#